data_AF-A0A6J7UG27-F1
#
_entry.id   AF-A0A6J7UG27-F1
#
_cell.length_a   1.000
_cell.length_b   1.000
_cell.length_c   1.000
_cell.angle_alpha   90.00
_cell.angle_beta   90.00
_cell.angle_gamma   90.00
#
_symmetry.space_group_name_H-M   'P 1'
#
loop_
_entity.id
_entity.type
_entity.pdbx_description
1 polymer ?
#
loop_
_entity_poly.entity_id
_entity_poly.type
_entity_poly.pdbx_seq_one_letter_code
_entity_poly.pdbx_strand_id
1 'polypeptide(L)' 'MFRDLAAVGDASGDLAGVLARYAADTEEDLKRDGEDFAKAIEPYLILGLGVIVGTAVIALYLPIFQLVTIVG' A
#
# COMPACT_ATOMS: atom_id res chain seq x y z
N MET A 1 -6.06 -13.21 22.86
CA MET A 1 -6.27 -14.01 21.63
C MET A 1 -5.48 -15.31 21.65
N PHE A 2 -4.14 -15.30 21.53
CA PHE A 2 -3.35 -16.56 21.52
C PHE A 2 -3.53 -17.39 22.79
N ARG A 3 -3.57 -16.75 23.98
CA ARG A 3 -3.82 -17.43 25.26
C ARG A 3 -5.22 -18.03 25.36
N ASP A 4 -6.21 -17.38 24.77
CA ASP A 4 -7.60 -17.82 24.80
C ASP A 4 -7.79 -19.02 23.86
N LEU A 5 -7.18 -18.98 22.68
CA LEU A 5 -7.14 -20.09 21.73
C LEU A 5 -6.39 -21.31 22.29
N ALA A 6 -5.25 -21.07 22.97
CA ALA A 6 -4.53 -22.14 23.64
C ALA A 6 -5.33 -22.76 24.79
N ALA A 7 -6.03 -21.96 25.59
CA ALA A 7 -6.91 -22.46 26.65
C ALA A 7 -8.11 -23.24 26.10
N VAL A 8 -8.70 -22.79 24.98
CA VAL A 8 -9.80 -23.49 24.30
C VAL A 8 -9.32 -24.81 23.68
N GLY A 9 -8.16 -24.82 23.04
CA GLY A 9 -7.57 -26.01 22.44
C GLY A 9 -7.14 -27.07 23.47
N ASP A 10 -6.66 -26.65 24.64
CA ASP A 10 -6.35 -27.54 25.76
C ASP A 10 -7.63 -28.10 26.39
N ALA A 11 -8.67 -27.27 26.57
CA ALA A 11 -9.97 -27.70 27.08
C ALA A 11 -10.76 -28.62 26.11
N SER A 12 -10.54 -28.50 24.80
CA SER A 12 -11.15 -29.35 23.77
C SER A 12 -10.32 -30.60 23.44
N GLY A 13 -9.09 -30.71 23.95
CA GLY A 13 -8.14 -31.77 23.61
C GLY A 13 -7.54 -31.66 22.20
N ASP A 14 -7.75 -30.55 21.49
CA ASP A 14 -7.27 -30.30 20.12
C ASP A 14 -6.48 -28.99 20.01
N LEU A 15 -5.46 -28.86 20.86
CA LEU A 15 -4.58 -27.69 20.85
C LEU A 15 -3.83 -27.55 19.51
N ALA A 16 -3.44 -28.66 18.90
CA ALA A 16 -2.72 -28.68 17.63
C ALA A 16 -3.58 -28.11 16.48
N GLY A 17 -4.85 -28.51 16.39
CA GLY A 17 -5.77 -28.00 15.38
C GLY A 17 -6.07 -26.51 15.54
N VAL A 18 -6.27 -26.06 16.77
CA VAL A 18 -6.54 -24.63 17.07
C VAL A 18 -5.34 -23.75 16.75
N LEU A 19 -4.11 -24.19 17.07
CA LEU A 19 -2.89 -23.45 16.73
C LEU A 19 -2.60 -23.43 15.23
N ALA A 20 -2.85 -24.54 14.53
CA ALA A 20 -2.70 -24.61 13.07
C ALA A 20 -3.64 -23.62 12.36
N ARG A 21 -4.88 -23.52 12.83
CA ARG A 21 -5.85 -22.55 12.31
C ARG A 21 -5.43 -21.11 12.58
N TYR A 22 -4.99 -20.80 13.80
CA TYR A 22 -4.48 -19.46 14.12
C TYR A 22 -3.28 -19.07 13.24
N ALA A 23 -2.37 -20.02 12.96
CA ALA A 23 -1.24 -19.78 12.08
C ALA A 23 -1.69 -19.47 10.64
N ALA A 24 -2.68 -20.21 10.13
CA ALA A 24 -3.26 -19.97 8.81
C ALA A 24 -3.97 -18.60 8.73
N ASP A 25 -4.78 -18.26 9.74
CA ASP A 25 -5.48 -16.98 9.83
C ASP A 25 -4.46 -15.81 9.86
N THR A 26 -3.37 -15.95 10.62
CA THR A 26 -2.31 -14.94 10.69
C THR A 26 -1.57 -14.80 9.35
N GLU A 27 -1.34 -15.90 8.63
CA GLU A 27 -0.72 -15.85 7.31
C GLU A 27 -1.61 -15.13 6.29
N GLU A 28 -2.93 -15.35 6.36
CA GLU A 28 -3.90 -14.66 5.52
C GLU A 28 -3.98 -13.16 5.82
N ASP A 29 -4.02 -12.80 7.11
CA ASP A 29 -3.98 -11.40 7.55
C ASP A 29 -2.68 -10.70 7.09
N LEU A 30 -1.52 -11.36 7.23
CA LEU A 30 -0.24 -10.82 6.75
C LEU A 30 -0.20 -10.62 5.24
N LYS A 31 -0.79 -11.54 4.46
CA LYS A 31 -0.89 -11.39 3.00
C LYS A 31 -1.76 -10.18 2.64
N ARG A 32 -2.90 -10.06 3.30
CA ARG A 32 -3.87 -8.99 3.06
C ARG A 32 -3.31 -7.62 3.44
N ASP A 33 -2.64 -7.53 4.60
CA ASP A 33 -1.92 -6.32 5.00
C ASP A 33 -0.86 -5.97 3.94
N GLY A 34 -0.09 -6.96 3.46
CA GLY A 34 0.89 -6.78 2.39
C GLY A 34 0.30 -6.22 1.10
N GLU A 35 -0.85 -6.74 0.67
CA GLU A 35 -1.58 -6.22 -0.51
C GLU A 35 -2.07 -4.78 -0.29
N ASP A 36 -2.56 -4.48 0.91
CA ASP A 36 -3.06 -3.15 1.24
C ASP A 36 -1.91 -2.12 1.32
N PHE A 37 -0.73 -2.51 1.80
CA PHE A 37 0.49 -1.70 1.70
C PHE A 37 0.87 -1.43 0.25
N ALA A 38 0.83 -2.44 -0.63
CA ALA A 38 1.14 -2.27 -2.05
C ALA A 38 0.16 -1.31 -2.73
N LYS A 39 -1.15 -1.45 -2.48
CA LYS A 39 -2.19 -0.54 -2.98
C LYS A 39 -2.00 0.88 -2.46
N ALA A 40 -1.57 1.05 -1.21
CA ALA A 40 -1.33 2.36 -0.63
C ALA A 40 -0.15 3.09 -1.31
N ILE A 41 0.83 2.38 -1.86
CA ILE A 41 1.97 2.96 -2.58
C ILE A 41 1.59 3.49 -3.96
N GLU A 42 0.64 2.83 -4.64
CA GLU A 42 0.17 3.18 -6.00
C GLU A 42 -0.19 4.67 -6.19
N PRO A 43 -1.02 5.32 -5.35
CA PRO A 43 -1.37 6.73 -5.52
C PRO A 43 -0.15 7.66 -5.39
N TYR A 44 0.83 7.33 -4.56
CA TYR A 44 2.04 8.15 -4.42
C TYR A 44 2.91 8.10 -5.68
N LEU A 45 2.98 6.94 -6.34
CA LEU A 45 3.68 6.81 -7.62
C LEU A 45 3.02 7.68 -8.69
N ILE A 46 1.68 7.66 -8.78
CA ILE A 46 0.92 8.49 -9.73
C ILE A 46 1.09 9.98 -9.42
N LEU A 47 1.02 10.38 -8.15
CA LEU A 47 1.25 11.76 -7.72
C LEU A 47 2.66 12.23 -8.08
N GLY A 48 3.68 11.41 -7.81
CA GLY A 48 5.07 11.70 -8.17
C GLY A 48 5.28 11.85 -9.67
N LEU A 49 4.71 10.94 -10.46
CA LEU A 49 4.73 11.02 -11.92
C LEU A 49 4.04 12.30 -12.42
N GLY A 50 2.87 12.63 -11.84
CA GLY A 50 2.13 13.84 -12.17
C GLY A 50 2.92 15.12 -11.90
N VAL A 51 3.67 15.18 -10.78
CA VAL A 51 4.54 16.32 -10.48
C VAL A 51 5.69 16.43 -11.49
N ILE A 52 6.34 15.31 -11.83
CA ILE A 52 7.45 15.30 -12.80
C ILE A 52 6.94 15.74 -14.18
N VAL A 53 5.84 15.17 -14.66
CA VAL A 53 5.26 15.52 -15.97
C VAL A 53 4.73 16.95 -15.97
N GLY A 54 4.04 17.37 -14.90
CA GLY A 54 3.49 18.71 -14.78
C GLY A 54 4.57 19.80 -14.79
N THR A 55 5.66 19.58 -14.06
CA THR A 55 6.81 20.50 -14.07
C THR A 55 7.52 20.51 -15.43
N ALA A 56 7.67 19.36 -16.09
CA ALA A 56 8.21 19.29 -17.45
C ALA A 56 7.37 20.09 -18.45
N VAL A 57 6.04 19.96 -18.40
CA VAL A 57 5.12 20.74 -19.25
C VAL A 57 5.30 22.24 -18.99
N ILE A 58 5.28 22.68 -17.73
CA ILE A 58 5.47 24.10 -17.39
C ILE A 58 6.83 24.61 -17.91
N ALA A 59 7.90 23.84 -17.72
CA ALA A 59 9.24 24.21 -18.18
C ALA A 59 9.33 24.37 -19.70
N LEU A 60 8.55 23.61 -20.47
CA LEU A 60 8.50 23.72 -21.92
C LEU A 60 7.62 24.89 -22.39
N TYR A 61 6.48 25.16 -21.74
CA TYR A 61 5.56 26.23 -22.15
C TYR A 61 5.93 27.62 -21.65
N LEU A 62 6.53 27.75 -20.46
CA LEU A 62 6.96 29.03 -19.91
C LEU A 62 7.87 29.85 -20.86
N PRO A 63 8.94 29.29 -21.46
CA PRO A 63 9.77 30.04 -22.39
C PRO A 63 9.02 30.46 -23.66
N ILE A 64 8.06 29.66 -24.13
CA ILE A 64 7.23 30.03 -25.28
C ILE A 64 6.41 31.28 -24.95
N PHE A 65 5.79 31.33 -23.76
CA PHE A 65 5.05 32.51 -23.28
C PHE A 65 5.93 33.76 -23.19
N GLN A 66 7.17 33.58 -22.70
CA GLN A 66 8.14 34.67 -22.64
C GLN A 66 8.49 35.18 -24.04
N LEU A 67 8.76 34.29 -25.01
CA LEU A 67 9.05 34.67 -26.40
C LEU A 67 7.91 35.42 -27.07
N VAL A 68 6.66 35.00 -26.86
CA VAL A 68 5.47 35.71 -27.39
C VAL A 68 5.36 37.13 -26.82
N THR A 69 5.69 37.32 -25.54
CA THR A 69 5.63 38.64 -24.87
C THR A 69 6.72 39.59 -25.37
N ILE A 70 7.87 39.08 -25.82
CA ILE A 70 9.00 39.89 -26.29
C ILE A 70 8.83 40.27 -27.78
N VAL A 71 8.14 39.43 -28.57
CA VAL A 71 7.92 39.61 -30.01
C VAL A 71 6.61 40.36 -30.31
N GLY A 72 5.65 40.33 -29.39
CA GLY A 72 4.37 41.06 -29.48
C GLY A 72 4.45 42.53 -29.11
#